data_AF-A0A161X1P9-F1
#
_entry.id   AF-A0A161X1P9-F1
#
_cell.length_a   1.000
_cell.length_b   1.000
_cell.length_c   1.000
_cell.angle_alpha   90.00
_cell.angle_beta   90.00
_cell.angle_gamma   90.00
#
_symmetry.space_group_name_H-M   'P 1'
#
loop_
_entity.id
_entity.type
_entity.pdbx_description
1 polymer ?
#
loop_
_entity_poly.entity_id
_entity_poly.type
_entity_poly.pdbx_seq_one_letter_code
_entity_poly.pdbx_strand_id
1 'polypeptide(L)'
;MRRKNGFTLIEIMIVISIIGLLSMIIVPKAAAIKQQLKDTSVGTNVLLTRSYLENRSGKDGISYQVSIDSNQTSSQALATILSNIAADMASSFSGSNNLINPFNSSATIYSKGNIANITASSISSVLIYYNIDNLPSDNNTVNNSGNLPKGIGLKGNVVIIIYSTGYVLYGVDSSGQMSNMYIIKFPPTPPSAQSGVIPGGSDNGGNQGGNDTNLTKNIGDVVSYIKSISIENIIKGVPNGQMWNIIQGPLYDSLMNKFTPGNSAKHIVNPYFLNIDTIGNENSWVNPNLNYSIISVPQPTSDIDTKYSNRPGTVIVYVKTSNPVGYIVYGVEQKGNNVGYTTINLSTEVTSQMTQTLANNVSAVYNALVSHVNANVAASPYNNQDTMSSLALQQLQGLTINNAYITSWNSKKIVSSTTFSSGYGVVIGKYITGGDFKDYKGTVIVDVLDDGSGYEIYGVDYGGNKYAYMRLVSGK
;
A
#
# COMPACT_ATOMS: atom_id res chain seq x y z
N MET A 1 2.77 59.06 45.12
CA MET A 1 2.26 58.84 43.74
C MET A 1 3.45 58.66 42.80
N ARG A 2 3.65 57.45 42.24
CA ARG A 2 4.69 57.21 41.22
C ARG A 2 4.26 57.89 39.91
N ARG A 3 5.04 58.87 39.44
CA ARG A 3 4.86 59.44 38.10
C ARG A 3 5.13 58.33 37.08
N LYS A 4 4.12 57.95 36.31
CA LYS A 4 4.32 57.09 35.13
C LYS A 4 4.95 57.97 34.06
N ASN A 5 6.14 57.61 33.58
CA ASN A 5 6.77 58.30 32.47
C ASN A 5 5.84 58.17 31.25
N GLY A 6 5.31 59.29 30.77
CA GLY A 6 4.49 59.32 29.56
C GLY A 6 5.36 59.14 28.33
N PHE A 7 4.84 58.43 27.32
CA PHE A 7 5.50 58.33 26.02
C PHE A 7 5.65 59.71 25.40
N THR A 8 6.84 60.00 24.89
CA THR A 8 7.12 61.26 24.21
C THR A 8 6.55 61.22 22.79
N LEU A 9 6.13 62.39 22.28
CA LEU A 9 5.58 62.49 20.93
C LEU A 9 6.60 62.07 19.85
N ILE A 10 7.90 62.29 20.11
CA ILE A 10 8.98 61.88 19.21
C ILE A 10 9.15 60.35 19.14
N GLU A 11 9.00 59.64 20.26
CA GLU A 11 9.01 58.17 20.27
C GLU A 11 7.89 57.62 19.39
N ILE A 12 6.71 58.22 19.44
CA ILE A 12 5.57 57.82 18.60
C ILE A 12 5.87 58.07 17.11
N MET A 13 6.46 59.20 16.73
CA MET A 13 6.78 59.50 15.34
C MET A 13 7.84 58.55 14.75
N ILE A 14 8.84 58.16 15.54
CA ILE A 14 9.86 57.18 15.12
C ILE A 14 9.22 55.80 14.90
N VAL A 15 8.36 55.36 15.83
CA VAL A 15 7.67 54.06 15.71
C VAL A 15 6.79 54.01 14.46
N ILE A 16 6.02 55.06 14.18
CA ILE A 16 5.17 55.13 12.98
C ILE A 16 6.04 55.08 11.71
N SER A 17 7.17 55.77 11.69
CA SER A 17 8.10 55.78 10.55
C SER A 17 8.69 54.39 10.29
N ILE A 18 9.07 53.67 11.35
CA ILE A 18 9.58 52.29 11.25
C ILE A 18 8.49 51.35 10.74
N ILE A 19 7.25 51.45 11.26
CA ILE A 19 6.12 50.65 10.78
C ILE A 19 5.83 50.90 9.29
N GLY A 20 5.89 52.16 8.85
CA GLY A 20 5.71 52.53 7.44
C GLY A 20 6.76 51.91 6.52
N LEU A 21 8.03 52.01 6.91
CA LEU A 21 9.15 51.42 6.16
C LEU A 21 9.05 49.89 6.08
N LEU A 22 8.78 49.23 7.21
CA LEU A 22 8.64 47.76 7.26
C LEU A 22 7.47 47.27 6.42
N SER A 23 6.34 47.97 6.46
CA SER A 23 5.14 47.61 5.67
C SER A 23 5.41 47.65 4.17
N MET A 24 6.19 48.63 3.70
CA MET A 24 6.53 48.77 2.27
C MET A 24 7.35 47.59 1.73
N ILE A 25 8.25 47.03 2.54
CA ILE A 25 9.16 45.95 2.12
C ILE A 25 8.50 44.57 2.18
N ILE A 26 7.63 44.34 3.17
CA ILE A 26 7.09 43.00 3.47
C ILE A 26 5.97 42.59 2.50
N VAL A 27 5.11 43.53 2.10
CA VAL A 27 3.86 43.22 1.37
C VAL A 27 4.08 42.51 0.02
N PRO A 28 4.98 42.96 -0.88
CA PRO A 28 5.15 42.33 -2.19
C PRO A 28 5.67 40.89 -2.09
N LYS A 29 6.58 40.62 -1.14
CA LYS A 29 7.18 39.30 -0.94
C LYS A 29 6.18 38.31 -0.34
N ALA A 30 5.33 38.76 0.59
CA ALA A 30 4.32 37.92 1.21
C ALA A 30 3.30 37.37 0.18
N ALA A 31 2.90 38.17 -0.80
CA ALA A 31 1.98 37.73 -1.86
C ALA A 31 2.60 36.66 -2.76
N ALA A 32 3.85 36.85 -3.19
CA ALA A 32 4.58 35.88 -4.01
C ALA A 32 4.82 34.56 -3.25
N ILE A 33 5.22 34.62 -1.98
CA ILE A 33 5.42 33.44 -1.13
C ILE A 33 4.10 32.69 -0.93
N LYS A 34 3.00 33.40 -0.65
CA LYS A 34 1.67 32.78 -0.54
C LYS A 34 1.30 32.05 -1.82
N GLN A 35 1.61 32.62 -2.98
CA GLN A 35 1.33 31.99 -4.26
C GLN A 35 2.15 30.71 -4.46
N GLN A 36 3.46 30.78 -4.20
CA GLN A 36 4.35 29.62 -4.26
C GLN A 36 3.91 28.50 -3.31
N LEU A 37 3.48 28.83 -2.09
CA LEU A 37 2.98 27.84 -1.13
C LEU A 37 1.71 27.14 -1.64
N LYS A 38 0.82 27.87 -2.32
CA LYS A 38 -0.36 27.26 -2.94
C LYS A 38 0.05 26.30 -4.06
N ASP A 39 0.98 26.70 -4.93
CA ASP A 39 1.47 25.83 -6.01
C ASP A 39 2.16 24.57 -5.46
N THR A 40 2.96 24.71 -4.40
CA THR A 40 3.54 23.56 -3.66
C THR A 40 2.46 22.64 -3.10
N SER A 41 1.40 23.20 -2.52
CA SER A 41 0.26 22.42 -2.00
C SER A 41 -0.47 21.64 -3.10
N VAL A 42 -0.58 22.19 -4.31
CA VAL A 42 -1.09 21.43 -5.47
C VAL A 42 -0.17 20.25 -5.77
N GLY A 43 1.15 20.47 -5.80
CA GLY A 43 2.14 19.39 -5.97
C GLY A 43 2.00 18.29 -4.92
N THR A 44 1.77 18.63 -3.65
CA THR A 44 1.50 17.63 -2.60
C THR A 44 0.23 16.83 -2.89
N ASN A 45 -0.87 17.48 -3.28
CA ASN A 45 -2.10 16.78 -3.64
C ASN A 45 -1.91 15.83 -4.84
N VAL A 46 -1.11 16.24 -5.83
CA VAL A 46 -0.73 15.38 -6.97
C VAL A 46 0.02 14.14 -6.49
N LEU A 47 1.01 14.29 -5.61
CA LEU A 47 1.78 13.14 -5.11
C LEU A 47 0.91 12.15 -4.31
N LEU A 48 0.01 12.65 -3.46
CA LEU A 48 -0.93 11.80 -2.72
C LEU A 48 -1.88 11.05 -3.67
N THR A 49 -2.39 11.75 -4.68
CA THR A 49 -3.23 11.14 -5.72
C THR A 49 -2.46 10.12 -6.55
N ARG A 50 -1.19 10.39 -6.85
CA ARG A 50 -0.30 9.47 -7.57
C ARG A 50 -0.16 8.15 -6.83
N SER A 51 0.24 8.20 -5.55
CA SER A 51 0.41 6.99 -4.73
C SER A 51 -0.90 6.18 -4.63
N TYR A 52 -2.04 6.87 -4.53
CA TYR A 52 -3.36 6.24 -4.57
C TYR A 52 -3.62 5.51 -5.91
N LEU A 53 -3.36 6.16 -7.05
CA LEU A 53 -3.58 5.58 -8.37
C LEU A 53 -2.60 4.44 -8.69
N GLU A 54 -1.33 4.54 -8.27
CA GLU A 54 -0.34 3.48 -8.45
C GLU A 54 -0.77 2.20 -7.72
N ASN A 55 -1.30 2.31 -6.49
CA ASN A 55 -1.81 1.17 -5.73
C ASN A 55 -3.02 0.51 -6.43
N ARG A 56 -3.91 1.31 -7.03
CA ARG A 56 -5.14 0.81 -7.66
C ARG A 56 -4.96 0.33 -9.10
N SER A 57 -3.92 0.78 -9.79
CA SER A 57 -3.66 0.53 -11.22
C SER A 57 -3.91 -0.90 -11.71
N GLY A 58 -3.53 -1.92 -10.93
CA GLY A 58 -3.80 -3.32 -11.27
C GLY A 58 -5.27 -3.72 -11.19
N LYS A 59 -5.98 -3.29 -10.14
CA LYS A 59 -7.43 -3.52 -9.98
C LYS A 59 -8.22 -2.95 -11.15
N ASP A 60 -7.78 -1.80 -11.67
CA ASP A 60 -8.49 -1.09 -12.72
C ASP A 60 -8.19 -1.59 -14.12
N GLY A 61 -6.94 -1.98 -14.39
CA GLY A 61 -6.61 -2.73 -15.60
C GLY A 61 -7.46 -4.00 -15.71
N ILE A 62 -7.58 -4.77 -14.62
CA ILE A 62 -8.45 -5.96 -14.57
C ILE A 62 -9.92 -5.59 -14.79
N SER A 63 -10.42 -4.55 -14.12
CA SER A 63 -11.82 -4.12 -14.27
C SER A 63 -12.15 -3.64 -15.68
N TYR A 64 -11.20 -2.97 -16.34
CA TYR A 64 -11.31 -2.59 -17.75
C TYR A 64 -11.47 -3.84 -18.62
N GLN A 65 -10.54 -4.80 -18.48
CA GLN A 65 -10.55 -6.02 -19.29
C GLN A 65 -11.81 -6.86 -19.08
N VAL A 66 -12.24 -7.07 -17.83
CA VAL A 66 -13.49 -7.78 -17.51
C VAL A 66 -14.70 -7.13 -18.18
N SER A 67 -14.73 -5.80 -18.25
CA SER A 67 -15.81 -5.07 -18.92
C SER A 67 -15.79 -5.30 -20.43
N ILE A 68 -14.60 -5.27 -21.05
CA ILE A 68 -14.42 -5.58 -22.47
C ILE A 68 -14.83 -7.04 -22.78
N ASP A 69 -14.40 -7.99 -21.95
CA ASP A 69 -14.74 -9.41 -22.09
C ASP A 69 -16.25 -9.66 -21.94
N SER A 70 -16.94 -8.78 -21.19
CA SER A 70 -18.39 -8.75 -21.06
C SER A 70 -19.10 -8.01 -22.20
N ASN A 71 -18.42 -7.80 -23.33
CA ASN A 71 -18.90 -7.08 -24.52
C ASN A 71 -19.32 -5.62 -24.27
N GLN A 72 -18.78 -4.96 -23.23
CA GLN A 72 -18.96 -3.52 -23.06
C GLN A 72 -18.04 -2.75 -24.01
N THR A 73 -18.49 -1.58 -24.46
CA THR A 73 -17.63 -0.65 -25.20
C THR A 73 -16.56 -0.06 -24.29
N SER A 74 -15.41 0.36 -24.85
CA SER A 74 -14.35 1.04 -24.09
C SER A 74 -14.85 2.25 -23.29
N SER A 75 -15.83 2.99 -23.82
CA SER A 75 -16.45 4.12 -23.12
C SER A 75 -17.23 3.67 -21.87
N GLN A 76 -17.97 2.56 -21.94
CA GLN A 76 -18.70 2.01 -20.79
C GLN A 76 -17.75 1.44 -19.73
N ALA A 77 -16.71 0.73 -20.16
CA ALA A 77 -15.67 0.20 -19.28
C ALA A 77 -14.96 1.33 -18.51
N LEU A 78 -14.53 2.39 -19.22
CA LEU A 78 -13.88 3.54 -18.61
C LEU A 78 -14.82 4.36 -17.72
N ALA A 79 -16.10 4.49 -18.08
CA ALA A 79 -17.09 5.15 -17.23
C ALA A 79 -17.31 4.41 -15.90
N THR A 80 -17.23 3.07 -15.91
CA THR A 80 -17.28 2.24 -14.70
C THR A 80 -16.07 2.50 -13.81
N ILE A 81 -14.86 2.50 -14.38
CA ILE A 81 -13.63 2.81 -13.65
C ILE A 81 -13.67 4.23 -13.08
N LEU A 82 -14.13 5.20 -13.87
CA LEU A 82 -14.33 6.58 -13.44
C LEU A 82 -15.21 6.68 -12.19
N SER A 83 -16.37 6.00 -12.20
CA SER A 83 -17.29 5.99 -11.06
C SER A 83 -16.63 5.38 -9.81
N ASN A 84 -15.88 4.29 -10.00
CA ASN A 84 -15.17 3.61 -8.92
C ASN A 84 -14.05 4.49 -8.33
N ILE A 85 -13.25 5.17 -9.16
CA ILE A 85 -12.23 6.13 -8.67
C ILE A 85 -12.90 7.21 -7.84
N ALA A 86 -13.96 7.83 -8.35
CA ALA A 86 -14.59 8.95 -7.67
C ALA A 86 -15.12 8.56 -6.28
N ALA A 87 -15.80 7.41 -6.19
CA ALA A 87 -16.32 6.88 -4.94
C ALA A 87 -15.19 6.48 -3.97
N ASP A 88 -14.22 5.69 -4.45
CA ASP A 88 -13.10 5.22 -3.63
C ASP A 88 -12.22 6.39 -3.15
N MET A 89 -11.96 7.40 -3.99
CA MET A 89 -11.22 8.61 -3.59
C MET A 89 -12.00 9.46 -2.58
N ALA A 90 -13.31 9.63 -2.75
CA ALA A 90 -14.13 10.39 -1.79
C ALA A 90 -14.12 9.75 -0.40
N SER A 91 -14.05 8.43 -0.33
CA SER A 91 -13.87 7.71 0.94
C SER A 91 -12.45 7.82 1.50
N SER A 92 -11.43 7.67 0.63
CA SER A 92 -10.01 7.62 1.03
C SER A 92 -9.44 8.98 1.46
N PHE A 93 -9.94 10.07 0.85
CA PHE A 93 -9.54 11.44 1.12
C PHE A 93 -10.66 12.19 1.83
N SER A 94 -11.04 11.69 3.00
CA SER A 94 -12.06 12.27 3.88
C SER A 94 -11.47 12.77 5.22
N GLY A 95 -12.17 13.69 5.88
CA GLY A 95 -11.76 14.24 7.18
C GLY A 95 -10.41 14.98 7.12
N SER A 96 -9.47 14.59 7.99
CA SER A 96 -8.13 15.19 8.05
C SER A 96 -7.26 14.88 6.83
N ASN A 97 -7.64 13.90 6.01
CA ASN A 97 -6.93 13.50 4.79
C ASN A 97 -7.53 14.14 3.51
N ASN A 98 -8.43 15.12 3.66
CA ASN A 98 -9.04 15.79 2.51
C ASN A 98 -7.97 16.39 1.57
N LEU A 99 -8.12 16.12 0.27
CA LEU A 99 -7.41 16.87 -0.76
C LEU A 99 -8.11 18.23 -0.88
N ILE A 100 -7.44 19.31 -0.49
CA ILE A 100 -7.99 20.66 -0.51
C ILE A 100 -7.35 21.45 -1.64
N ASN A 101 -8.18 22.08 -2.50
CA ASN A 101 -7.69 23.03 -3.49
C ASN A 101 -7.23 24.32 -2.78
N PRO A 102 -5.94 24.70 -2.89
CA PRO A 102 -5.39 25.83 -2.14
C PRO A 102 -5.83 27.21 -2.68
N PHE A 103 -6.54 27.25 -3.81
CA PHE A 103 -7.02 28.47 -4.46
C PHE A 103 -8.48 28.79 -4.17
N ASN A 104 -9.32 27.78 -3.91
CA ASN A 104 -10.75 27.94 -3.68
C ASN A 104 -11.28 27.18 -2.44
N SER A 105 -10.41 26.48 -1.71
CA SER A 105 -10.73 25.71 -0.50
C SER A 105 -11.72 24.57 -0.69
N SER A 106 -12.03 24.18 -1.93
CA SER A 106 -12.87 23.01 -2.21
C SER A 106 -12.14 21.73 -1.87
N ALA A 107 -12.83 20.81 -1.20
CA ALA A 107 -12.39 19.43 -0.99
C ALA A 107 -13.11 18.44 -1.92
N THR A 108 -13.88 18.95 -2.87
CA THR A 108 -14.77 18.13 -3.70
C THR A 108 -13.98 17.35 -4.75
N ILE A 109 -14.26 16.06 -4.88
CA ILE A 109 -13.80 15.21 -5.98
C ILE A 109 -14.93 15.14 -7.01
N TYR A 110 -14.67 15.62 -8.21
CA TYR A 110 -15.63 15.58 -9.31
C TYR A 110 -15.18 14.58 -10.38
N SER A 111 -16.05 13.63 -10.69
CA SER A 111 -15.96 12.86 -11.94
C SER A 111 -16.77 13.53 -13.03
N LYS A 112 -16.16 13.61 -14.21
CA LYS A 112 -16.76 14.04 -15.47
C LYS A 112 -16.53 12.89 -16.45
N GLY A 113 -17.46 12.67 -17.37
CA GLY A 113 -17.39 11.55 -18.31
C GLY A 113 -16.23 11.63 -19.29
N ASN A 114 -16.52 11.53 -20.58
CA ASN A 114 -15.49 11.65 -21.60
C ASN A 114 -14.86 13.06 -21.58
N ILE A 115 -13.54 13.13 -21.71
CA ILE A 115 -12.75 14.36 -21.81
C ILE A 115 -13.17 15.26 -22.98
N ALA A 116 -13.85 14.74 -24.00
CA ALA A 116 -14.44 15.55 -25.07
C ALA A 116 -15.49 16.56 -24.56
N ASN A 117 -16.05 16.33 -23.36
CA ASN A 117 -17.09 17.18 -22.74
C ASN A 117 -16.55 18.04 -21.58
N ILE A 118 -15.33 18.58 -21.72
CA ILE A 118 -14.74 19.46 -20.68
C ILE A 118 -15.61 20.70 -20.47
N THR A 119 -16.05 20.90 -19.24
CA THR A 119 -16.60 22.17 -18.79
C THR A 119 -15.50 22.95 -18.06
N ALA A 120 -15.12 24.12 -18.60
CA ALA A 120 -13.94 24.91 -18.22
C ALA A 120 -13.92 25.49 -16.79
N SER A 121 -14.89 25.16 -15.94
CA SER A 121 -14.97 25.67 -14.57
C SER A 121 -15.59 24.62 -13.66
N SER A 122 -14.78 24.09 -12.74
CA SER A 122 -15.24 23.18 -11.68
C SER A 122 -14.52 23.54 -10.38
N ILE A 123 -15.27 23.98 -9.38
CA ILE A 123 -14.74 24.26 -8.03
C ILE A 123 -14.50 22.91 -7.33
N SER A 124 -13.33 22.30 -7.55
CA SER A 124 -12.90 21.03 -6.93
C SER A 124 -11.44 21.03 -6.50
N SER A 125 -11.10 20.04 -5.68
CA SER A 125 -9.72 19.61 -5.45
C SER A 125 -9.24 18.62 -6.51
N VAL A 126 -10.11 17.70 -6.93
CA VAL A 126 -9.79 16.68 -7.94
C VAL A 126 -10.82 16.68 -9.05
N LEU A 127 -10.35 16.55 -10.28
CA LEU A 127 -11.15 16.32 -11.48
C LEU A 127 -10.72 15.00 -12.12
N ILE A 128 -11.71 14.16 -12.42
CA ILE A 128 -11.47 12.84 -13.01
C ILE A 128 -12.24 12.79 -14.32
N TYR A 129 -11.56 12.44 -15.40
CA TYR A 129 -12.10 12.21 -16.73
C TYR A 129 -11.70 10.83 -17.23
N TYR A 130 -12.34 10.35 -18.28
CA TYR A 130 -11.76 9.30 -19.12
C TYR A 130 -11.52 9.78 -20.56
N ASN A 131 -10.54 9.18 -21.22
CA ASN A 131 -10.27 9.35 -22.63
C ASN A 131 -10.24 7.96 -23.31
N ILE A 132 -10.88 7.85 -24.47
CA ILE A 132 -10.93 6.62 -25.29
C ILE A 132 -9.71 6.50 -26.23
N ASP A 133 -8.92 7.56 -26.36
CA ASP A 133 -7.67 7.55 -27.14
C ASP A 133 -6.60 6.66 -26.48
N ASN A 134 -5.43 6.56 -27.13
CA ASN A 134 -4.28 5.89 -26.56
C ASN A 134 -3.64 6.70 -25.43
N LEU A 135 -3.11 6.00 -24.43
CA LEU A 135 -2.30 6.60 -23.37
C LEU A 135 -1.09 7.32 -24.00
N PRO A 136 -0.81 8.59 -23.65
CA PRO A 136 0.36 9.31 -24.13
C PRO A 136 1.67 8.57 -23.81
N SER A 137 2.67 8.69 -24.69
CA SER A 137 3.98 8.04 -24.54
C SER A 137 4.86 8.69 -23.46
N ASP A 138 4.71 10.00 -23.26
CA ASP A 138 5.58 10.81 -22.42
C ASP A 138 4.90 12.12 -21.97
N ASN A 139 5.54 12.79 -21.02
CA ASN A 139 5.05 14.04 -20.45
C ASN A 139 5.05 15.22 -21.44
N ASN A 140 5.86 15.20 -22.50
CA ASN A 140 5.85 16.27 -23.50
C ASN A 140 4.57 16.20 -24.34
N THR A 141 4.14 14.99 -24.67
CA THR A 141 2.88 14.72 -25.37
C THR A 141 1.68 15.15 -24.53
N VAL A 142 1.73 14.90 -23.21
CA VAL A 142 0.73 15.40 -22.25
C VAL A 142 0.72 16.93 -22.25
N ASN A 143 1.88 17.57 -22.07
CA ASN A 143 1.99 19.02 -21.92
C ASN A 143 1.49 19.80 -23.16
N ASN A 144 1.80 19.26 -24.34
CA ASN A 144 1.45 19.87 -25.62
C ASN A 144 0.05 19.50 -26.12
N SER A 145 -0.70 18.66 -25.40
CA SER A 145 -2.05 18.30 -25.81
C SER A 145 -3.00 19.50 -25.74
N GLY A 146 -3.76 19.69 -26.82
CA GLY A 146 -4.83 20.69 -26.91
C GLY A 146 -6.12 20.25 -26.23
N ASN A 147 -6.27 18.95 -25.97
CA ASN A 147 -7.52 18.35 -25.49
C ASN A 147 -7.53 18.06 -23.98
N LEU A 148 -6.40 18.29 -23.29
CA LEU A 148 -6.33 18.08 -21.85
C LEU A 148 -6.76 19.34 -21.06
N PRO A 149 -7.52 19.18 -19.97
CA PRO A 149 -7.98 20.29 -19.14
C PRO A 149 -6.82 21.14 -18.61
N LYS A 150 -6.76 22.40 -19.03
CA LYS A 150 -5.84 23.42 -18.51
C LYS A 150 -6.50 24.79 -18.52
N GLY A 151 -5.88 25.75 -17.85
CA GLY A 151 -6.30 27.15 -17.82
C GLY A 151 -6.67 27.64 -16.42
N ILE A 152 -6.79 28.96 -16.30
CA ILE A 152 -6.99 29.68 -15.03
C ILE A 152 -8.24 29.26 -14.25
N GLY A 153 -9.27 28.73 -14.94
CA GLY A 153 -10.50 28.23 -14.34
C GLY A 153 -10.34 26.92 -13.59
N LEU A 154 -9.22 26.22 -13.78
CA LEU A 154 -8.89 24.93 -13.16
C LEU A 154 -7.73 25.04 -12.17
N LYS A 155 -7.26 26.26 -11.85
CA LYS A 155 -6.13 26.46 -10.94
C LYS A 155 -6.38 25.75 -9.59
N GLY A 156 -5.36 25.05 -9.12
CA GLY A 156 -5.42 24.30 -7.88
C GLY A 156 -5.97 22.88 -8.00
N ASN A 157 -6.59 22.52 -9.14
CA ASN A 157 -7.14 21.20 -9.34
C ASN A 157 -6.03 20.19 -9.63
N VAL A 158 -6.17 19.01 -9.05
CA VAL A 158 -5.51 17.79 -9.55
C VAL A 158 -6.40 17.18 -10.62
N VAL A 159 -5.84 16.88 -11.78
CA VAL A 159 -6.57 16.28 -12.90
C VAL A 159 -6.07 14.86 -13.13
N ILE A 160 -7.02 13.93 -13.18
CA ILE A 160 -6.82 12.52 -13.48
C ILE A 160 -7.54 12.21 -14.78
N ILE A 161 -6.86 11.55 -15.71
CA ILE A 161 -7.45 11.10 -16.96
C ILE A 161 -7.18 9.61 -17.09
N ILE A 162 -8.27 8.85 -17.21
CA ILE A 162 -8.25 7.39 -17.31
C ILE A 162 -8.20 7.02 -18.79
N TYR A 163 -7.25 6.15 -19.14
CA TYR A 163 -7.11 5.53 -20.45
C TYR A 163 -7.29 4.02 -20.29
N SER A 164 -7.44 3.31 -21.41
CA SER A 164 -7.55 1.84 -21.43
C SER A 164 -6.33 1.11 -20.84
N THR A 165 -5.16 1.76 -20.86
CA THR A 165 -3.88 1.16 -20.45
C THR A 165 -3.18 1.92 -19.31
N GLY A 166 -3.86 2.89 -18.68
CA GLY A 166 -3.23 3.67 -17.62
C GLY A 166 -3.94 4.97 -17.24
N TYR A 167 -3.19 5.83 -16.55
CA TYR A 167 -3.60 7.15 -16.10
C TYR A 167 -2.63 8.22 -16.61
N VAL A 168 -3.17 9.41 -16.86
CA VAL A 168 -2.42 10.67 -16.85
C VAL A 168 -2.86 11.46 -15.63
N LEU A 169 -1.90 11.99 -14.88
CA LEU A 169 -2.12 12.75 -13.65
C LEU A 169 -1.27 14.02 -13.67
N TYR A 170 -1.85 15.16 -13.30
CA TYR A 170 -1.13 16.41 -13.12
C TYR A 170 -1.89 17.39 -12.22
N GLY A 171 -1.21 18.44 -11.75
CA GLY A 171 -1.82 19.57 -11.08
C GLY A 171 -1.89 20.78 -12.01
N VAL A 172 -2.88 21.65 -11.82
CA VAL A 172 -2.95 22.94 -12.53
C VAL A 172 -2.47 24.04 -11.59
N ASP A 173 -1.39 24.73 -11.97
CA ASP A 173 -0.78 25.78 -11.15
C ASP A 173 -1.58 27.11 -11.17
N SER A 174 -1.04 28.10 -10.47
CA SER A 174 -1.60 29.44 -10.39
C SER A 174 -1.75 30.19 -11.71
N SER A 175 -0.93 29.85 -12.71
CA SER A 175 -0.99 30.40 -14.06
C SER A 175 -1.96 29.64 -14.97
N GLY A 176 -2.54 28.54 -14.47
CA GLY A 176 -3.41 27.66 -15.24
C GLY A 176 -2.64 26.64 -16.09
N GLN A 177 -1.33 26.48 -15.89
CA GLN A 177 -0.50 25.53 -16.62
C GLN A 177 -0.43 24.20 -15.90
N MET A 178 -0.14 23.13 -16.65
CA MET A 178 0.06 21.80 -16.09
C MET A 178 1.40 21.73 -15.36
N SER A 179 1.40 21.12 -14.19
CA SER A 179 2.57 20.91 -13.32
C SER A 179 2.55 19.49 -12.75
N ASN A 180 3.73 18.96 -12.40
CA ASN A 180 3.87 17.64 -11.77
C ASN A 180 3.16 16.53 -12.57
N MET A 181 3.47 16.42 -13.85
CA MET A 181 2.85 15.44 -14.76
C MET A 181 3.41 14.03 -14.55
N TYR A 182 2.50 13.06 -14.49
CA TYR A 182 2.81 11.63 -14.36
C TYR A 182 1.96 10.79 -15.30
N ILE A 183 2.58 9.75 -15.84
CA ILE A 183 1.93 8.70 -16.62
C ILE A 183 2.09 7.41 -15.82
N ILE A 184 0.97 6.80 -15.45
CA ILE A 184 0.93 5.54 -14.68
C ILE A 184 0.35 4.48 -15.60
N LYS A 185 1.13 3.48 -15.97
CA LYS A 185 0.66 2.39 -16.82
C LYS A 185 -0.04 1.34 -15.97
N PHE A 186 -1.14 0.78 -16.47
CA PHE A 186 -1.68 -0.44 -15.87
C PHE A 186 -0.64 -1.54 -15.99
N PRO A 187 -0.49 -2.38 -14.95
CA PRO A 187 0.24 -3.61 -15.12
C PRO A 187 -0.48 -4.45 -16.19
N PRO A 188 0.25 -5.29 -16.95
CA PRO A 188 -0.37 -6.18 -17.93
C PRO A 188 -1.46 -7.00 -17.25
N THR A 189 -2.65 -7.00 -17.84
CA THR A 189 -3.80 -7.73 -17.31
C THR A 189 -3.56 -9.23 -17.43
N PRO A 190 -3.72 -10.01 -16.35
CA PRO A 190 -3.77 -11.46 -16.47
C PRO A 190 -4.98 -11.82 -17.36
N PRO A 191 -4.84 -12.72 -18.34
CA PRO A 191 -5.97 -13.12 -19.17
C PRO A 191 -7.15 -13.65 -18.35
N SER A 192 -8.34 -13.27 -18.78
CA SER A 192 -9.60 -13.85 -18.33
C SER A 192 -9.57 -15.37 -18.51
N ALA A 193 -9.88 -16.12 -17.45
CA ALA A 193 -10.16 -17.55 -17.57
C ALA A 193 -11.40 -17.73 -18.48
N GLN A 194 -11.19 -18.17 -19.72
CA GLN A 194 -12.29 -18.61 -20.57
C GLN A 194 -12.94 -19.83 -19.89
N SER A 195 -14.08 -19.60 -19.25
CA SER A 195 -14.99 -20.67 -18.87
C SER A 195 -15.65 -21.19 -20.15
N GLY A 196 -15.04 -22.22 -20.72
CA GLY A 196 -15.50 -22.88 -21.93
C GLY A 196 -15.15 -24.36 -21.88
N VAL A 197 -15.87 -25.11 -21.04
CA VAL A 197 -15.89 -26.57 -21.15
C VAL A 197 -16.63 -26.91 -22.44
N ILE A 198 -15.92 -27.22 -23.51
CA ILE A 198 -16.47 -27.97 -24.64
C ILE A 198 -16.07 -29.44 -24.43
N PRO A 199 -17.02 -30.36 -24.18
CA PRO A 199 -16.70 -31.76 -24.03
C PRO A 199 -16.57 -32.45 -25.39
N GLY A 200 -15.45 -33.15 -25.58
CA GLY A 200 -15.34 -34.30 -26.48
C GLY A 200 -15.06 -33.99 -27.96
N GLY A 201 -13.84 -34.27 -28.39
CA GLY A 201 -13.48 -34.36 -29.81
C GLY A 201 -12.07 -34.93 -29.95
N SER A 202 -12.00 -36.20 -30.33
CA SER A 202 -10.78 -36.93 -30.66
C SER A 202 -10.09 -36.32 -31.89
N ASP A 203 -8.78 -36.55 -31.93
CA ASP A 203 -7.89 -36.62 -33.10
C ASP A 203 -7.03 -35.40 -33.50
N ASN A 204 -5.74 -35.76 -33.59
CA ASN A 204 -4.70 -35.29 -34.50
C ASN A 204 -3.93 -34.00 -34.20
N GLY A 205 -2.74 -34.21 -33.63
CA GLY A 205 -1.46 -33.71 -34.13
C GLY A 205 -1.48 -32.33 -34.79
N GLY A 206 -1.35 -31.29 -33.98
CA GLY A 206 -1.13 -29.93 -34.46
C GLY A 206 -0.44 -29.11 -33.37
N ASN A 207 0.71 -28.55 -33.74
CA ASN A 207 1.53 -27.63 -32.97
C ASN A 207 0.69 -26.46 -32.42
N GLN A 208 0.13 -26.58 -31.21
CA GLN A 208 -0.56 -25.49 -30.53
C GLN A 208 0.48 -24.60 -29.85
N GLY A 209 0.75 -23.44 -30.46
CA GLY A 209 1.53 -22.39 -29.83
C GLY A 209 0.89 -22.00 -28.50
N GLY A 210 1.57 -22.30 -27.40
CA GLY A 210 1.18 -21.81 -26.09
C GLY A 210 1.07 -20.28 -26.11
N ASN A 211 0.10 -19.74 -25.37
CA ASN A 211 -0.19 -18.31 -25.43
C ASN A 211 0.52 -17.58 -24.28
N ASP A 212 1.36 -16.58 -24.60
CA ASP A 212 2.05 -15.69 -23.65
C ASP A 212 1.12 -15.06 -22.61
N THR A 213 -0.17 -14.95 -22.94
CA THR A 213 -1.17 -14.46 -22.00
C THR A 213 -1.26 -15.38 -20.77
N ASN A 214 -1.30 -16.70 -20.94
CA ASN A 214 -1.40 -17.66 -19.82
C ASN A 214 -0.16 -17.62 -18.92
N LEU A 215 1.02 -17.35 -19.50
CA LEU A 215 2.24 -17.14 -18.72
C LEU A 215 2.12 -15.90 -17.83
N THR A 216 1.57 -14.81 -18.36
CA THR A 216 1.36 -13.57 -17.60
C THR A 216 0.39 -13.76 -16.43
N LYS A 217 -0.68 -14.57 -16.60
CA LYS A 217 -1.56 -14.98 -15.50
C LYS A 217 -0.78 -15.71 -14.41
N ASN A 218 -0.02 -16.73 -14.80
CA ASN A 218 0.76 -17.55 -13.88
C ASN A 218 1.73 -16.68 -13.06
N ILE A 219 2.39 -15.70 -13.70
CA ILE A 219 3.23 -14.71 -13.02
C ILE A 219 2.42 -13.92 -11.99
N GLY A 220 1.26 -13.38 -12.37
CA GLY A 220 0.41 -12.59 -11.47
C GLY A 220 -0.11 -13.38 -10.25
N ASP A 221 -0.52 -14.63 -10.47
CA ASP A 221 -0.97 -15.54 -9.42
C ASP A 221 0.17 -15.83 -8.42
N VAL A 222 1.37 -16.10 -8.94
CA VAL A 222 2.58 -16.32 -8.12
C VAL A 222 2.96 -15.05 -7.38
N VAL A 223 3.02 -13.88 -8.02
CA VAL A 223 3.33 -12.59 -7.37
C VAL A 223 2.37 -12.31 -6.23
N SER A 224 1.07 -12.46 -6.46
CA SER A 224 0.04 -12.21 -5.44
C SER A 224 0.21 -13.14 -4.24
N TYR A 225 0.50 -14.41 -4.49
CA TYR A 225 0.78 -15.37 -3.43
C TYR A 225 2.07 -15.05 -2.67
N ILE A 226 3.16 -14.77 -3.38
CA ILE A 226 4.45 -14.42 -2.78
C ILE A 226 4.31 -13.17 -1.91
N LYS A 227 3.59 -12.14 -2.35
CA LYS A 227 3.29 -10.97 -1.51
C LYS A 227 2.55 -11.35 -0.23
N SER A 228 1.52 -12.18 -0.34
CA SER A 228 0.75 -12.65 0.82
C SER A 228 1.63 -13.37 1.86
N ILE A 229 2.46 -14.33 1.44
CA ILE A 229 3.33 -15.08 2.37
C ILE A 229 4.53 -14.25 2.85
N SER A 230 5.01 -13.33 2.01
CA SER A 230 6.09 -12.40 2.33
C SER A 230 5.69 -11.52 3.49
N ILE A 231 4.54 -10.87 3.38
CA ILE A 231 3.96 -10.04 4.44
C ILE A 231 3.84 -10.87 5.71
N GLU A 232 3.23 -12.06 5.64
CA GLU A 232 3.08 -12.97 6.78
C GLU A 232 4.43 -13.33 7.46
N ASN A 233 5.46 -13.65 6.67
CA ASN A 233 6.78 -14.06 7.18
C ASN A 233 7.59 -12.89 7.74
N ILE A 234 7.49 -11.69 7.16
CA ILE A 234 8.20 -10.52 7.69
C ILE A 234 7.57 -10.06 9.02
N ILE A 235 6.26 -10.23 9.17
CA ILE A 235 5.53 -9.85 10.40
C ILE A 235 5.77 -10.84 11.54
N LYS A 236 6.04 -12.13 11.24
CA LYS A 236 6.38 -13.18 12.23
C LYS A 236 7.66 -12.93 13.04
N GLY A 237 8.27 -11.74 12.97
CA GLY A 237 9.36 -11.37 13.86
C GLY A 237 10.69 -12.01 13.50
N VAL A 238 10.93 -12.26 12.22
CA VAL A 238 12.17 -12.93 11.83
C VAL A 238 13.33 -11.94 11.99
N PRO A 239 14.37 -12.24 12.78
CA PRO A 239 15.57 -11.41 12.82
C PRO A 239 16.11 -11.22 11.40
N ASN A 240 16.56 -10.02 11.02
CA ASN A 240 17.07 -9.74 9.67
C ASN A 240 18.11 -10.77 9.19
N GLY A 241 18.90 -11.35 10.11
CA GLY A 241 19.88 -12.41 9.82
C GLY A 241 19.30 -13.81 9.58
N GLN A 242 18.04 -14.06 9.93
CA GLN A 242 17.30 -15.31 9.67
C GLN A 242 16.26 -15.18 8.56
N MET A 243 16.04 -13.95 8.07
CA MET A 243 15.10 -13.64 6.99
C MET A 243 15.42 -14.47 5.74
N TRP A 244 16.71 -14.71 5.48
CA TRP A 244 17.19 -15.64 4.46
C TRP A 244 16.65 -17.06 4.62
N ASN A 245 16.72 -17.65 5.82
CA ASN A 245 16.28 -19.03 6.08
C ASN A 245 14.75 -19.21 5.90
N ILE A 246 13.98 -18.16 6.17
CA ILE A 246 12.52 -18.17 6.07
C ILE A 246 12.02 -17.73 4.70
N ILE A 247 12.82 -16.98 3.94
CA ILE A 247 12.54 -16.69 2.55
C ILE A 247 12.90 -17.89 1.66
N GLN A 248 13.99 -18.58 1.99
CA GLN A 248 14.54 -19.71 1.22
C GLN A 248 13.86 -21.04 1.54
N GLY A 249 13.73 -21.37 2.83
CA GLY A 249 13.32 -22.69 3.31
C GLY A 249 11.88 -23.10 2.93
N PRO A 250 10.86 -22.25 3.16
CA PRO A 250 9.48 -22.60 2.87
C PRO A 250 9.02 -22.16 1.48
N LEU A 251 9.83 -21.48 0.64
CA LEU A 251 9.34 -20.97 -0.65
C LEU A 251 8.82 -22.09 -1.54
N TYR A 252 9.61 -23.16 -1.71
CA TYR A 252 9.21 -24.32 -2.50
C TYR A 252 7.98 -25.01 -1.88
N ASP A 253 8.02 -25.33 -0.59
CA ASP A 253 6.92 -26.03 0.09
C ASP A 253 5.63 -25.20 0.09
N SER A 254 5.74 -23.88 0.24
CA SER A 254 4.60 -22.95 0.19
C SER A 254 4.01 -22.90 -1.21
N LEU A 255 4.85 -22.79 -2.25
CA LEU A 255 4.41 -22.85 -3.64
C LEU A 255 3.77 -24.21 -3.95
N MET A 256 4.33 -25.32 -3.49
CA MET A 256 3.77 -26.66 -3.68
C MET A 256 2.43 -26.86 -2.96
N ASN A 257 2.30 -26.35 -1.74
CA ASN A 257 1.05 -26.40 -0.97
C ASN A 257 -0.05 -25.51 -1.58
N LYS A 258 0.33 -24.35 -2.12
CA LYS A 258 -0.62 -23.44 -2.77
C LYS A 258 -1.01 -23.92 -4.15
N PHE A 259 -0.03 -24.35 -4.93
CA PHE A 259 -0.15 -24.71 -6.33
C PHE A 259 0.00 -26.21 -6.56
N THR A 260 -0.80 -27.00 -5.86
CA THR A 260 -0.68 -28.46 -5.83
C THR A 260 -0.86 -29.08 -7.22
N PRO A 261 0.15 -29.81 -7.74
CA PRO A 261 0.04 -30.54 -8.99
C PRO A 261 -1.15 -31.52 -8.98
N GLY A 262 -1.89 -31.60 -10.09
CA GLY A 262 -3.08 -32.44 -10.27
C GLY A 262 -4.37 -31.86 -9.67
N ASN A 263 -4.32 -30.74 -8.93
CA ASN A 263 -5.50 -30.10 -8.36
C ASN A 263 -5.99 -28.95 -9.26
N SER A 264 -7.10 -29.16 -9.99
CA SER A 264 -7.66 -28.18 -10.93
C SER A 264 -8.04 -26.83 -10.32
N ALA A 265 -8.32 -26.77 -9.02
CA ALA A 265 -8.65 -25.52 -8.32
C ALA A 265 -7.42 -24.76 -7.82
N LYS A 266 -6.23 -25.37 -7.91
CA LYS A 266 -4.99 -24.86 -7.33
C LYS A 266 -3.81 -24.89 -8.29
N HIS A 267 -3.86 -25.55 -9.44
CA HIS A 267 -2.66 -25.68 -10.28
C HIS A 267 -2.28 -24.37 -11.01
N ILE A 268 -1.01 -24.31 -11.39
CA ILE A 268 -0.49 -23.41 -12.43
C ILE A 268 0.02 -24.33 -13.54
N VAL A 269 -0.54 -24.22 -14.75
CA VAL A 269 -0.13 -25.05 -15.90
C VAL A 269 0.86 -24.30 -16.76
N ASN A 270 1.93 -24.96 -17.18
CA ASN A 270 2.85 -24.42 -18.17
C ASN A 270 2.07 -24.18 -19.48
N PRO A 271 2.03 -22.93 -19.99
CA PRO A 271 1.20 -22.58 -21.13
C PRO A 271 1.69 -23.14 -22.45
N TYR A 272 2.95 -23.55 -22.57
CA TYR A 272 3.52 -24.16 -23.78
C TYR A 272 3.56 -25.69 -23.73
N PHE A 273 3.44 -26.26 -22.53
CA PHE A 273 3.37 -27.70 -22.32
C PHE A 273 2.13 -28.02 -21.50
N LEU A 274 0.99 -28.00 -22.20
CA LEU A 274 -0.32 -28.33 -21.64
C LEU A 274 -0.24 -29.69 -20.93
N ASN A 275 -0.79 -29.76 -19.71
CA ASN A 275 -0.74 -30.89 -18.76
C ASN A 275 0.51 -30.99 -17.87
N ILE A 276 1.38 -29.98 -17.87
CA ILE A 276 2.51 -29.92 -16.95
C ILE A 276 2.24 -28.86 -15.90
N ASP A 277 2.13 -29.28 -14.65
CA ASP A 277 1.97 -28.43 -13.46
C ASP A 277 3.07 -28.65 -12.41
N THR A 278 4.16 -29.27 -12.82
CA THR A 278 5.31 -29.59 -11.97
C THR A 278 5.96 -28.32 -11.41
N ILE A 279 6.23 -28.32 -10.10
CA ILE A 279 7.00 -27.27 -9.43
C ILE A 279 8.39 -27.83 -9.12
N GLY A 280 9.43 -27.12 -9.54
CA GLY A 280 10.83 -27.48 -9.34
C GLY A 280 11.48 -26.67 -8.22
N ASN A 281 12.40 -27.30 -7.49
CA ASN A 281 13.32 -26.64 -6.57
C ASN A 281 14.74 -26.78 -7.09
N GLU A 282 15.45 -25.66 -7.28
CA GLU A 282 16.85 -25.69 -7.71
C GLU A 282 17.76 -26.44 -6.73
N ASN A 283 17.49 -26.35 -5.42
CA ASN A 283 18.28 -27.05 -4.41
C ASN A 283 18.19 -28.58 -4.51
N SER A 284 17.13 -29.11 -5.14
CA SER A 284 16.87 -30.56 -5.26
C SER A 284 17.23 -31.10 -6.64
N TRP A 285 18.03 -30.37 -7.41
CA TRP A 285 18.35 -30.63 -8.82
C TRP A 285 17.11 -30.58 -9.72
N VAL A 286 16.95 -29.46 -10.42
CA VAL A 286 15.95 -29.34 -11.49
C VAL A 286 16.35 -30.29 -12.62
N ASN A 287 15.57 -31.35 -12.83
CA ASN A 287 15.79 -32.30 -13.90
C ASN A 287 15.80 -31.57 -15.27
N PRO A 288 16.89 -31.66 -16.07
CA PRO A 288 16.99 -31.01 -17.37
C PRO A 288 15.91 -31.46 -18.35
N ASN A 289 15.37 -32.66 -18.17
CA ASN A 289 14.42 -33.30 -19.10
C ASN A 289 12.94 -33.08 -18.73
N LEU A 290 12.66 -32.46 -17.59
CA LEU A 290 11.29 -32.13 -17.18
C LEU A 290 10.97 -30.69 -17.52
N ASN A 291 9.75 -30.43 -17.98
CA ASN A 291 9.22 -29.08 -18.02
C ASN A 291 8.56 -28.74 -16.68
N TYR A 292 8.52 -27.47 -16.34
CA TYR A 292 8.00 -26.97 -15.07
C TYR A 292 7.02 -25.84 -15.31
N SER A 293 6.07 -25.69 -14.39
CA SER A 293 5.22 -24.51 -14.30
C SER A 293 5.86 -23.42 -13.46
N ILE A 294 6.55 -23.82 -12.40
CA ILE A 294 7.23 -22.91 -11.48
C ILE A 294 8.58 -23.51 -11.13
N ILE A 295 9.64 -22.71 -11.13
CA ILE A 295 10.92 -23.07 -10.52
C ILE A 295 11.20 -22.07 -9.41
N SER A 296 11.31 -22.56 -8.18
CA SER A 296 11.82 -21.78 -7.06
C SER A 296 13.34 -21.87 -7.02
N VAL A 297 13.98 -20.70 -7.04
CA VAL A 297 15.43 -20.54 -6.99
C VAL A 297 15.80 -19.88 -5.66
N PRO A 298 16.16 -20.70 -4.66
CA PRO A 298 16.48 -20.23 -3.33
C PRO A 298 17.80 -19.43 -3.24
N GLN A 299 18.78 -19.71 -4.10
CA GLN A 299 20.07 -19.00 -4.13
C GLN A 299 20.41 -18.59 -5.56
N PRO A 300 20.14 -17.33 -5.97
CA PRO A 300 20.42 -16.94 -7.34
C PRO A 300 21.91 -16.92 -7.62
N THR A 301 22.30 -17.51 -8.74
CA THR A 301 23.62 -17.30 -9.35
C THR A 301 23.58 -16.05 -10.23
N SER A 302 24.75 -15.51 -10.58
CA SER A 302 24.87 -14.28 -11.39
C SER A 302 24.26 -14.38 -12.80
N ASP A 303 23.96 -15.60 -13.25
CA ASP A 303 23.46 -15.95 -14.59
C ASP A 303 22.00 -16.42 -14.59
N ILE A 304 21.26 -16.25 -13.48
CA ILE A 304 19.91 -16.80 -13.32
C ILE A 304 18.95 -16.44 -14.45
N ASP A 305 19.02 -15.20 -14.94
CA ASP A 305 18.17 -14.70 -16.03
C ASP A 305 18.44 -15.39 -17.36
N THR A 306 19.66 -15.92 -17.55
CA THR A 306 20.04 -16.68 -18.75
C THR A 306 19.93 -18.20 -18.55
N LYS A 307 20.08 -18.67 -17.31
CA LYS A 307 20.11 -20.10 -16.95
C LYS A 307 18.81 -20.83 -17.29
N TYR A 308 17.67 -20.15 -17.14
CA TYR A 308 16.34 -20.72 -17.37
C TYR A 308 15.73 -20.32 -18.72
N SER A 309 16.49 -19.65 -19.59
CA SER A 309 16.02 -19.27 -20.93
C SER A 309 15.54 -20.47 -21.78
N ASN A 310 16.04 -21.68 -21.50
CA ASN A 310 15.59 -22.91 -22.17
C ASN A 310 14.33 -23.54 -21.54
N ARG A 311 13.63 -22.84 -20.64
CA ARG A 311 12.45 -23.34 -19.90
C ARG A 311 11.17 -22.57 -20.25
N PRO A 312 10.71 -22.59 -21.51
CA PRO A 312 9.55 -21.81 -21.91
C PRO A 312 8.31 -22.17 -21.09
N GLY A 313 7.56 -21.15 -20.67
CA GLY A 313 6.30 -21.24 -19.92
C GLY A 313 6.47 -21.37 -18.42
N THR A 314 7.72 -21.41 -17.96
CA THR A 314 8.03 -21.54 -16.55
C THR A 314 8.02 -20.17 -15.88
N VAL A 315 7.39 -20.08 -14.71
CA VAL A 315 7.53 -18.94 -13.81
C VAL A 315 8.76 -19.18 -12.92
N ILE A 316 9.72 -18.28 -12.97
CA ILE A 316 10.91 -18.30 -12.12
C ILE A 316 10.66 -17.38 -10.94
N VAL A 317 10.84 -17.91 -9.73
CA VAL A 317 10.79 -17.15 -8.48
C VAL A 317 12.12 -17.28 -7.79
N TYR A 318 12.80 -16.16 -7.55
CA TYR A 318 14.06 -16.19 -6.85
C TYR A 318 14.20 -15.13 -5.79
N VAL A 319 15.04 -15.43 -4.79
CA VAL A 319 15.28 -14.54 -3.67
C VAL A 319 16.28 -13.47 -4.07
N LYS A 320 15.91 -12.20 -3.94
CA LYS A 320 16.83 -11.08 -4.07
C LYS A 320 17.49 -10.80 -2.72
N THR A 321 18.79 -11.07 -2.62
CA THR A 321 19.60 -10.84 -1.41
C THR A 321 20.09 -9.41 -1.27
N SER A 322 20.18 -8.66 -2.37
CA SER A 322 20.66 -7.28 -2.39
C SER A 322 19.55 -6.29 -2.06
N ASN A 323 19.88 -5.21 -1.32
CA ASN A 323 18.92 -4.20 -0.88
C ASN A 323 18.16 -3.57 -2.08
N PRO A 324 16.82 -3.62 -2.13
CA PRO A 324 15.93 -4.21 -1.12
C PRO A 324 15.83 -5.74 -1.18
N VAL A 325 15.93 -6.36 0.00
CA VAL A 325 15.72 -7.81 0.16
C VAL A 325 14.28 -8.16 -0.22
N GLY A 326 14.11 -9.23 -0.99
CA GLY A 326 12.78 -9.74 -1.32
C GLY A 326 12.77 -10.79 -2.41
N TYR A 327 11.80 -10.71 -3.30
CA TYR A 327 11.63 -11.69 -4.37
C TYR A 327 11.62 -11.03 -5.72
N ILE A 328 12.11 -11.76 -6.72
CA ILE A 328 11.92 -11.45 -8.11
C ILE A 328 11.12 -12.59 -8.72
N VAL A 329 10.06 -12.23 -9.44
CA VAL A 329 9.21 -13.16 -10.17
C VAL A 329 9.20 -12.75 -11.63
N TYR A 330 9.47 -13.67 -12.54
CA TYR A 330 9.35 -13.48 -13.98
C TYR A 330 8.92 -14.78 -14.66
N GLY A 331 8.43 -14.70 -15.89
CA GLY A 331 8.18 -15.88 -16.73
C GLY A 331 9.17 -15.96 -17.88
N VAL A 332 9.36 -17.16 -18.42
CA VAL A 332 10.18 -17.40 -19.62
C VAL A 332 9.25 -17.62 -20.81
N GLU A 333 9.25 -16.74 -21.80
CA GLU A 333 8.42 -16.91 -23.00
C GLU A 333 8.94 -18.04 -23.92
N GLN A 334 8.21 -18.38 -24.98
CA GLN A 334 8.58 -19.48 -25.89
C GLN A 334 10.00 -19.35 -26.48
N LYS A 335 10.43 -18.11 -26.74
CA LYS A 335 11.75 -17.79 -27.31
C LYS A 335 12.88 -17.77 -26.27
N GLY A 336 12.55 -17.97 -25.00
CA GLY A 336 13.49 -17.95 -23.89
C GLY A 336 13.78 -16.57 -23.30
N ASN A 337 13.05 -15.54 -23.71
CA ASN A 337 13.17 -14.21 -23.09
C ASN A 337 12.40 -14.14 -21.76
N ASN A 338 12.85 -13.28 -20.87
CA ASN A 338 12.20 -13.06 -19.58
C ASN A 338 11.09 -12.01 -19.73
N VAL A 339 9.90 -12.30 -19.21
CA VAL A 339 8.70 -11.44 -19.27
C VAL A 339 8.06 -11.26 -17.91
N GLY A 340 7.26 -10.19 -17.74
CA GLY A 340 6.48 -9.96 -16.51
C GLY A 340 7.31 -9.74 -15.23
N TYR A 341 8.53 -9.23 -15.38
CA TYR A 341 9.49 -9.06 -14.28
C TYR A 341 8.93 -8.18 -13.16
N THR A 342 8.74 -8.78 -11.98
CA THR A 342 8.16 -8.12 -10.81
C THR A 342 9.10 -8.26 -9.62
N THR A 343 9.51 -7.12 -9.06
CA THR A 343 10.26 -7.09 -7.80
C THR A 343 9.29 -6.89 -6.63
N ILE A 344 9.30 -7.81 -5.68
CA ILE A 344 8.56 -7.73 -4.41
C ILE A 344 9.56 -7.28 -3.36
N ASN A 345 9.45 -6.02 -2.95
CA ASN A 345 10.33 -5.43 -1.95
C ASN A 345 9.69 -5.57 -0.57
N LEU A 346 10.26 -6.44 0.26
CA LEU A 346 9.74 -6.74 1.60
C LEU A 346 9.75 -5.52 2.54
N SER A 347 10.67 -4.57 2.33
CA SER A 347 10.77 -3.36 3.16
C SER A 347 9.66 -2.33 2.90
N THR A 348 8.97 -2.39 1.76
CA THR A 348 7.97 -1.40 1.33
C THR A 348 6.53 -1.92 1.32
N GLU A 349 6.30 -3.21 1.60
CA GLU A 349 4.95 -3.80 1.62
C GLU A 349 4.16 -3.48 2.92
N VAL A 350 4.77 -2.80 3.90
CA VAL A 350 4.03 -2.23 5.05
C VAL A 350 3.35 -0.95 4.59
N THR A 351 2.04 -1.01 4.45
CA THR A 351 1.25 0.12 3.95
C THR A 351 0.91 1.10 5.07
N SER A 352 0.64 2.36 4.71
CA SER A 352 0.12 3.35 5.67
C SER A 352 -1.21 2.92 6.31
N GLN A 353 -2.02 2.13 5.60
CA GLN A 353 -3.26 1.56 6.11
C GLN A 353 -3.01 0.54 7.24
N MET A 354 -1.98 -0.28 7.10
CA MET A 354 -1.54 -1.22 8.14
C MET A 354 -1.10 -0.46 9.41
N THR A 355 -0.31 0.60 9.25
CA THR A 355 0.08 1.49 10.35
C THR A 355 -1.12 2.18 11.00
N GLN A 356 -2.09 2.64 10.21
CA GLN A 356 -3.33 3.22 10.73
C GLN A 356 -4.18 2.21 11.49
N THR A 357 -4.26 0.97 11.01
CA THR A 357 -4.96 -0.13 11.69
C THR A 357 -4.33 -0.39 13.06
N LEU A 358 -2.99 -0.33 13.16
CA LEU A 358 -2.29 -0.46 14.43
C LEU A 358 -2.64 0.67 15.40
N ALA A 359 -2.67 1.92 14.94
CA ALA A 359 -3.08 3.06 15.77
C ALA A 359 -4.54 2.92 16.27
N ASN A 360 -5.43 2.46 15.39
CA ASN A 360 -6.83 2.22 15.73
C ASN A 360 -6.98 1.10 16.78
N ASN A 361 -6.22 0.02 16.64
CA ASN A 361 -6.19 -1.07 17.61
C ASN A 361 -5.71 -0.60 18.98
N VAL A 362 -4.64 0.21 19.05
CA VAL A 362 -4.16 0.79 20.31
C VAL A 362 -5.25 1.65 20.97
N SER A 363 -5.90 2.51 20.18
CA SER A 363 -6.99 3.36 20.67
C SER A 363 -8.16 2.53 21.20
N ALA A 364 -8.50 1.43 20.53
CA ALA A 364 -9.55 0.51 20.98
C ALA A 364 -9.21 -0.17 22.32
N VAL A 365 -7.96 -0.64 22.48
CA VAL A 365 -7.49 -1.21 23.77
C VAL A 365 -7.50 -0.16 24.87
N TYR A 366 -7.00 1.05 24.60
CA TYR A 366 -6.99 2.16 25.56
C TYR A 366 -8.42 2.47 26.05
N ASN A 367 -9.36 2.65 25.12
CA ASN A 367 -10.75 2.96 25.45
C ASN A 367 -11.43 1.83 26.22
N ALA A 368 -11.05 0.57 26.00
CA ALA A 368 -11.57 -0.56 26.75
C ALA A 368 -11.03 -0.63 28.19
N LEU A 369 -9.85 -0.06 28.47
CA LEU A 369 -9.22 -0.10 29.80
C LEU A 369 -9.42 1.17 30.63
N VAL A 370 -9.64 2.33 30.00
CA VAL A 370 -9.72 3.64 30.69
C VAL A 370 -10.80 3.69 31.77
N SER A 371 -11.97 3.09 31.53
CA SER A 371 -13.07 3.05 32.51
C SER A 371 -12.81 2.08 33.68
N HIS A 372 -11.79 1.23 33.57
CA HIS A 372 -11.53 0.15 34.52
C HIS A 372 -10.23 0.31 35.31
N VAL A 373 -9.31 1.20 34.90
CA VAL A 373 -7.98 1.34 35.53
C VAL A 373 -8.06 1.60 37.05
N ASN A 374 -8.96 2.47 37.50
CA ASN A 374 -9.11 2.77 38.92
C ASN A 374 -9.57 1.55 39.72
N ALA A 375 -10.53 0.78 39.17
CA ALA A 375 -11.03 -0.44 39.78
C ALA A 375 -9.96 -1.55 39.80
N ASN A 376 -9.20 -1.69 38.71
CA ASN A 376 -8.13 -2.69 38.61
C ASN A 376 -7.00 -2.42 39.61
N VAL A 377 -6.61 -1.15 39.77
CA VAL A 377 -5.58 -0.71 40.73
C VAL A 377 -6.07 -0.92 42.16
N ALA A 378 -7.34 -0.62 42.46
CA ALA A 378 -7.92 -0.89 43.78
C ALA A 378 -8.00 -2.40 44.09
N ALA A 379 -8.25 -3.22 43.07
CA ALA A 379 -8.35 -4.67 43.18
C ALA A 379 -6.98 -5.38 43.20
N SER A 380 -5.88 -4.66 43.00
CA SER A 380 -4.52 -5.20 43.01
C SER A 380 -3.75 -4.78 44.26
N PRO A 381 -3.95 -5.45 45.42
CA PRO A 381 -3.21 -5.14 46.63
C PRO A 381 -1.72 -5.39 46.43
N TYR A 382 -0.89 -4.50 46.99
CA TYR A 382 0.59 -4.55 46.91
C TYR A 382 1.17 -4.42 45.49
N ASN A 383 0.47 -3.74 44.57
CA ASN A 383 0.94 -3.49 43.21
C ASN A 383 1.20 -4.80 42.43
N ASN A 384 0.35 -5.80 42.64
CA ASN A 384 0.51 -7.10 42.01
C ASN A 384 0.19 -7.03 40.50
N GLN A 385 1.24 -7.03 39.68
CA GLN A 385 1.11 -6.98 38.22
C GLN A 385 0.36 -8.18 37.63
N ASP A 386 0.39 -9.36 38.25
CA ASP A 386 -0.35 -10.54 37.78
C ASP A 386 -1.86 -10.32 37.89
N THR A 387 -2.28 -9.69 38.99
CA THR A 387 -3.69 -9.35 39.21
C THR A 387 -4.15 -8.31 38.19
N MET A 388 -3.35 -7.25 37.97
CA MET A 388 -3.67 -6.24 36.97
C MET A 388 -3.69 -6.76 35.54
N SER A 389 -2.76 -7.64 35.18
CA SER A 389 -2.69 -8.29 33.87
C SER A 389 -3.90 -9.20 33.63
N SER A 390 -4.31 -9.95 34.65
CA SER A 390 -5.48 -10.84 34.60
C SER A 390 -6.78 -10.06 34.42
N LEU A 391 -6.95 -8.95 35.15
CA LEU A 391 -8.11 -8.07 35.02
C LEU A 391 -8.16 -7.39 33.65
N ALA A 392 -7.01 -6.90 33.15
CA ALA A 392 -6.92 -6.34 31.81
C ALA A 392 -7.28 -7.39 30.73
N LEU A 393 -6.79 -8.63 30.86
CA LEU A 393 -7.15 -9.70 29.92
C LEU A 393 -8.66 -9.94 29.92
N GLN A 394 -9.28 -10.04 31.10
CA GLN A 394 -10.72 -10.24 31.23
C GLN A 394 -11.53 -9.13 30.53
N GLN A 395 -11.12 -7.87 30.69
CA GLN A 395 -11.77 -6.72 30.04
C GLN A 395 -11.62 -6.73 28.53
N LEU A 396 -10.48 -7.21 28.04
CA LEU A 396 -10.19 -7.27 26.61
C LEU A 396 -10.76 -8.52 25.92
N GLN A 397 -11.24 -9.54 26.65
CA GLN A 397 -11.75 -10.78 26.05
C GLN A 397 -12.84 -10.52 25.01
N GLY A 398 -13.77 -9.60 25.28
CA GLY A 398 -14.86 -9.24 24.36
C GLY A 398 -14.47 -8.35 23.17
N LEU A 399 -13.26 -7.80 23.14
CA LEU A 399 -12.82 -6.87 22.11
C LEU A 399 -12.24 -7.62 20.90
N THR A 400 -12.84 -7.51 19.72
CA THR A 400 -12.27 -8.13 18.51
C THR A 400 -11.11 -7.29 17.99
N ILE A 401 -9.88 -7.68 18.36
CA ILE A 401 -8.65 -7.08 17.84
C ILE A 401 -7.88 -8.13 17.10
N ASN A 402 -7.72 -7.89 15.80
CA ASN A 402 -6.78 -8.62 14.98
C ASN A 402 -5.46 -7.86 14.96
N ASN A 403 -4.34 -8.56 14.83
CA ASN A 403 -3.06 -7.94 14.54
C ASN A 403 -3.21 -7.07 13.28
N ALA A 404 -2.66 -5.85 13.35
CA ALA A 404 -2.84 -4.84 12.31
C ALA A 404 -2.23 -5.25 10.96
N TYR A 405 -1.31 -6.20 10.98
CA TYR A 405 -0.56 -6.66 9.84
C TYR A 405 -0.94 -8.10 9.43
N ILE A 406 -1.42 -8.95 10.36
CA ILE A 406 -1.95 -10.30 10.09
C ILE A 406 -3.37 -10.43 10.67
N THR A 407 -4.39 -10.29 9.83
CA THR A 407 -5.79 -10.25 10.30
C THR A 407 -6.28 -11.58 10.90
N SER A 408 -5.63 -12.71 10.59
CA SER A 408 -5.95 -14.02 11.18
C SER A 408 -5.44 -14.18 12.61
N TRP A 409 -4.54 -13.30 13.07
CA TRP A 409 -4.02 -13.32 14.44
C TRP A 409 -4.89 -12.46 15.33
N ASN A 410 -5.76 -13.10 16.10
CA ASN A 410 -6.75 -12.42 16.93
C ASN A 410 -6.72 -12.87 18.40
N SER A 411 -5.74 -13.72 18.75
CA SER A 411 -5.61 -14.25 20.10
C SER A 411 -5.13 -13.17 21.08
N LYS A 412 -5.51 -13.29 22.34
CA LYS A 412 -5.09 -12.42 23.45
C LYS A 412 -4.43 -13.28 24.52
N LYS A 413 -3.29 -12.86 25.07
CA LYS A 413 -2.58 -13.66 26.07
C LYS A 413 -1.75 -12.80 27.02
N ILE A 414 -1.66 -13.26 28.27
CA ILE A 414 -0.68 -12.76 29.24
C ILE A 414 0.64 -13.46 28.99
N VAL A 415 1.72 -12.70 28.84
CA VAL A 415 3.08 -13.22 28.69
C VAL A 415 3.93 -12.78 29.88
N SER A 416 4.61 -13.73 30.49
CA SER A 416 5.41 -13.53 31.71
C SER A 416 6.92 -13.68 31.48
N SER A 417 7.35 -13.99 30.26
CA SER A 417 8.76 -14.22 29.92
C SER A 417 9.04 -14.01 28.43
N THR A 418 10.32 -13.91 28.08
CA THR A 418 10.86 -13.79 26.71
C THR A 418 10.68 -15.04 25.84
N THR A 419 9.71 -15.92 26.13
CA THR A 419 9.48 -17.14 25.35
C THR A 419 8.25 -16.98 24.47
N PHE A 420 8.52 -16.92 23.17
CA PHE A 420 7.66 -16.42 22.12
C PHE A 420 6.74 -17.50 21.54
N SER A 421 5.52 -17.11 21.18
CA SER A 421 4.69 -17.83 20.22
C SER A 421 4.03 -16.81 19.29
N SER A 422 3.95 -17.13 18.01
CA SER A 422 3.23 -16.35 17.01
C SER A 422 1.71 -16.43 17.22
N GLY A 423 0.93 -15.45 16.74
CA GLY A 423 -0.55 -15.57 16.69
C GLY A 423 -1.39 -14.54 17.44
N TYR A 424 -0.81 -13.50 18.06
CA TYR A 424 -1.54 -12.60 18.94
C TYR A 424 -1.91 -11.26 18.29
N GLY A 425 -3.15 -10.80 18.53
CA GLY A 425 -3.58 -9.43 18.24
C GLY A 425 -3.31 -8.47 19.40
N VAL A 426 -3.36 -8.98 20.64
CA VAL A 426 -3.03 -8.24 21.86
C VAL A 426 -2.17 -9.09 22.80
N VAL A 427 -1.12 -8.49 23.35
CA VAL A 427 -0.26 -9.11 24.35
C VAL A 427 -0.28 -8.27 25.61
N ILE A 428 -0.46 -8.92 26.75
CA ILE A 428 -0.49 -8.28 28.07
C ILE A 428 0.76 -8.71 28.82
N GLY A 429 1.61 -7.73 29.11
CA GLY A 429 2.95 -7.91 29.60
C GLY A 429 3.09 -7.78 31.10
N LYS A 430 3.95 -8.64 31.65
CA LYS A 430 4.58 -8.46 32.96
C LYS A 430 6.07 -8.22 32.73
N TYR A 431 6.61 -7.10 33.20
CA TYR A 431 8.01 -6.72 33.03
C TYR A 431 8.50 -6.76 31.57
N ILE A 432 7.78 -6.12 30.63
CA ILE A 432 8.32 -5.99 29.26
C ILE A 432 9.37 -4.86 29.22
N THR A 433 10.43 -5.01 30.01
CA THR A 433 11.55 -4.09 30.07
C THR A 433 12.69 -4.61 29.19
N GLY A 434 12.97 -3.91 28.10
CA GLY A 434 14.22 -4.09 27.34
C GLY A 434 14.29 -5.30 26.40
N GLY A 435 13.19 -6.00 26.14
CA GLY A 435 13.12 -7.03 25.10
C GLY A 435 13.03 -6.40 23.71
N ASP A 436 13.74 -6.98 22.73
CA ASP A 436 13.69 -6.57 21.33
C ASP A 436 12.26 -6.79 20.81
N PHE A 437 11.42 -5.73 20.78
CA PHE A 437 10.01 -5.81 20.34
C PHE A 437 9.86 -6.22 18.87
N LYS A 438 10.96 -6.48 18.17
CA LYS A 438 11.03 -6.91 16.77
C LYS A 438 10.14 -8.11 16.47
N ASP A 439 9.74 -8.89 17.48
CA ASP A 439 8.93 -10.09 17.31
C ASP A 439 7.41 -9.85 17.44
N TYR A 440 6.98 -8.65 17.84
CA TYR A 440 5.57 -8.32 18.11
C TYR A 440 4.93 -7.38 17.07
N LYS A 441 5.50 -7.27 15.88
CA LYS A 441 5.06 -6.33 14.84
C LYS A 441 3.54 -6.43 14.58
N GLY A 442 2.86 -5.29 14.56
CA GLY A 442 1.42 -5.18 14.34
C GLY A 442 0.54 -5.57 15.53
N THR A 443 1.15 -5.96 16.66
CA THR A 443 0.46 -6.34 17.90
C THR A 443 0.31 -5.12 18.80
N VAL A 444 -0.79 -5.06 19.55
CA VAL A 444 -0.93 -4.11 20.66
C VAL A 444 -0.38 -4.72 21.94
N ILE A 445 0.51 -4.00 22.60
CA ILE A 445 1.06 -4.34 23.90
C ILE A 445 0.33 -3.54 24.97
N VAL A 446 -0.06 -4.23 26.04
CA VAL A 446 -0.53 -3.65 27.30
C VAL A 446 0.49 -4.02 28.37
N ASP A 447 1.35 -3.10 28.73
CA ASP A 447 2.39 -3.29 29.75
C ASP A 447 1.90 -2.74 31.09
N VAL A 448 1.91 -3.56 32.15
CA VAL A 448 1.52 -3.09 33.48
C VAL A 448 2.69 -2.30 34.09
N LEU A 449 2.42 -1.09 34.58
CA LEU A 449 3.47 -0.27 35.19
C LEU A 449 4.13 -0.99 36.40
N ASP A 450 5.43 -0.77 36.60
CA ASP A 450 6.22 -1.38 37.68
C ASP A 450 5.69 -1.07 39.08
N ASP A 451 5.09 0.11 39.24
CA ASP A 451 4.46 0.55 40.49
C ASP A 451 3.00 0.08 40.62
N GLY A 452 2.47 -0.69 39.67
CA GLY A 452 1.08 -1.14 39.64
C GLY A 452 0.06 0.00 39.57
N SER A 453 0.47 1.20 39.14
CA SER A 453 -0.42 2.38 39.09
C SER A 453 -1.32 2.42 37.85
N GLY A 454 -1.08 1.55 36.86
CA GLY A 454 -1.78 1.58 35.59
C GLY A 454 -1.09 0.79 34.49
N TYR A 455 -1.23 1.26 33.25
CA TYR A 455 -0.80 0.57 32.03
C TYR A 455 -0.07 1.52 31.06
N GLU A 456 0.93 1.01 30.35
CA GLU A 456 1.37 1.55 29.05
C GLU A 456 0.72 0.74 27.94
N ILE A 457 0.21 1.41 26.91
CA ILE A 457 -0.47 0.78 25.78
C ILE A 457 0.17 1.30 24.50
N TYR A 458 0.69 0.42 23.67
CA TYR A 458 1.35 0.81 22.42
C TYR A 458 1.28 -0.30 21.40
N GLY A 459 1.30 0.07 20.13
CA GLY A 459 1.53 -0.85 19.04
C GLY A 459 3.02 -1.08 18.83
N VAL A 460 3.38 -2.16 18.17
CA VAL A 460 4.75 -2.39 17.72
C VAL A 460 4.79 -2.23 16.21
N ASP A 461 5.54 -1.24 15.72
CA ASP A 461 5.66 -1.02 14.28
C ASP A 461 6.49 -2.11 13.58
N TYR A 462 6.64 -1.99 12.28
CA TYR A 462 7.44 -2.93 11.49
C TYR A 462 8.93 -2.96 11.86
N GLY A 463 9.47 -1.84 12.32
CA GLY A 463 10.86 -1.73 12.78
C GLY A 463 11.07 -2.37 14.16
N GLY A 464 10.00 -2.81 14.83
CA GLY A 464 10.05 -3.26 16.21
C GLY A 464 10.09 -2.10 17.21
N ASN A 465 9.66 -0.89 16.82
CA ASN A 465 9.60 0.26 17.72
C ASN A 465 8.20 0.41 18.32
N LYS A 466 8.11 1.05 19.49
CA LYS A 466 6.83 1.46 20.07
C LYS A 466 6.15 2.48 19.14
N TYR A 467 4.88 2.29 18.86
CA TYR A 467 4.05 3.12 17.98
C TYR A 467 2.70 3.41 18.63
N ALA A 468 2.10 4.58 18.33
CA ALA A 468 0.82 5.01 18.90
C ALA A 468 0.72 4.84 20.43
N TYR A 469 1.76 5.29 21.15
CA TYR A 469 1.89 5.10 22.60
C TYR A 469 0.87 5.93 23.40
N MET A 470 0.22 5.28 24.37
CA MET A 470 -0.70 5.88 25.33
C MET A 470 -0.36 5.37 26.73
N ARG A 471 -0.41 6.26 27.72
CA ARG A 471 -0.21 5.91 29.13
C ARG A 471 -1.50 6.12 29.91
N LEU A 472 -1.87 5.14 30.72
CA LEU A 472 -3.10 5.14 31.51
C LEU A 472 -2.73 4.92 32.98
N VAL A 473 -2.92 5.93 33.82
CA VAL A 473 -2.60 5.88 35.26
C VAL A 473 -3.88 6.14 36.05
N SER A 474 -4.02 5.45 37.19
CA SER A 474 -5.11 5.68 38.13
C SER A 474 -5.06 7.12 38.67
N GLY A 475 -6.19 7.83 38.57
CA GLY A 475 -6.35 9.17 39.11
C GLY A 475 -6.70 9.10 40.59
N LYS A 476 -5.70 8.87 41.45
CA LYS A 476 -5.82 9.08 42.90
C LYS A 476 -5.48 10.51 43.28
#